data_AF-A0A7R8AU61-F1
#
_entry.id   AF-A0A7R8AU61-F1
#
_cell.length_a   1.000
_cell.length_b   1.000
_cell.length_c   1.000
_cell.angle_alpha   90.00
_cell.angle_beta   90.00
_cell.angle_gamma   90.00
#
_symmetry.space_group_name_H-M   'P 1'
#
loop_
_entity.id
_entity.type
_entity.pdbx_description
1 polymer ?
#
loop_
_entity_poly.entity_id
_entity_poly.type
_entity_poly.pdbx_seq_one_letter_code
_entity_poly.pdbx_strand_id
1 'polypeptide(L)'
;MVQKFLPHGPGSSKMAYEIYRNRHSSESDFKLISDMYARVMGEDKVLCVNAQRNLERGVFTSGQLHPKFEKAPLFFQSTVRDVITEHFEREKNAGKEIWPAKHRLTTKDVDKSDKDEDICAALACGKTAEGLVW
;
A
#
# COMPACT_ATOMS: atom_id res chain seq x y z
N MET A 1 10.38 -2.98 18.17
CA MET A 1 10.50 -2.02 17.05
C MET A 1 9.30 -2.21 16.16
N VAL A 2 8.76 -1.13 15.62
CA VAL A 2 7.67 -1.18 14.63
C VAL A 2 8.08 -0.34 13.42
N GLN A 3 7.93 -0.89 12.22
CA GLN A 3 8.12 -0.16 10.97
C GLN A 3 6.77 0.03 10.30
N LYS A 4 6.46 1.25 9.88
CA LYS A 4 5.23 1.60 9.18
C LYS A 4 5.57 2.16 7.81
N PHE A 5 4.97 1.59 6.77
CA PHE A 5 5.06 2.05 5.39
C PHE A 5 3.74 2.74 5.04
N LEU A 6 3.77 4.06 4.91
CA LEU A 6 2.58 4.89 4.71
C LEU A 6 2.58 5.39 3.27
N PRO A 7 1.84 4.73 2.36
CA PRO A 7 1.84 5.12 0.95
C PRO A 7 1.16 6.49 0.78
N HIS A 8 1.77 7.35 -0.03
CA HIS A 8 1.14 8.56 -0.55
C HIS A 8 0.62 8.37 -1.97
N GLY A 9 1.20 7.41 -2.71
CA GLY A 9 0.81 7.03 -4.06
C GLY A 9 1.70 5.90 -4.58
N PRO A 10 1.60 5.53 -5.86
CA PRO A 10 2.33 4.40 -6.43
C PRO A 10 3.85 4.57 -6.42
N GLY A 11 4.36 5.81 -6.51
CA GLY A 11 5.80 6.11 -6.53
C GLY A 11 6.35 6.74 -5.25
N SER A 12 5.54 6.88 -4.19
CA SER A 12 5.96 7.60 -2.98
C SER A 12 5.32 7.03 -1.72
N SER A 13 6.14 6.81 -0.70
CA SER A 13 5.72 6.32 0.62
C SER A 13 6.58 6.96 1.70
N LYS A 14 5.99 7.19 2.86
CA LYS A 14 6.69 7.63 4.07
C LYS A 14 6.90 6.42 4.97
N MET A 15 8.17 6.13 5.25
CA MET A 15 8.55 5.12 6.22
C MET A 15 8.73 5.77 7.59
N ALA A 16 8.04 5.23 8.59
CA ALA A 16 8.16 5.65 9.99
C ALA A 16 8.70 4.49 10.82
N TYR A 17 9.77 4.76 11.56
CA TYR A 17 10.49 3.78 12.37
C TYR A 17 10.33 4.11 13.85
N GLU A 18 9.76 3.16 14.60
CA GLU A 18 9.56 3.30 16.04
C GLU A 18 10.45 2.31 16.76
N ILE A 19 11.44 2.83 17.48
CA ILE A 19 12.39 2.06 18.26
C ILE A 19 12.03 2.21 19.73
N TYR A 20 11.74 1.08 20.36
CA TYR A 20 11.32 1.02 21.75
C TYR A 20 12.47 0.46 22.59
N ARG A 21 12.69 1.02 23.77
CA ARG A 21 13.65 0.54 24.77
C ARG A 21 12.96 0.23 26.08
N ASN A 22 13.60 -0.61 26.91
CA ASN A 22 13.18 -0.77 28.29
C ASN A 22 13.34 0.57 29.03
N ARG A 23 12.44 0.87 29.97
CA ARG A 23 12.44 2.13 30.75
C ARG A 23 13.72 2.33 31.57
N HIS A 24 14.41 1.25 31.91
CA HIS A 24 15.64 1.25 32.70
C HIS A 24 16.92 1.14 31.85
N SER A 25 16.80 1.05 30.53
CA SER A 25 17.98 1.06 29.65
C SER A 25 18.64 2.43 29.62
N SER A 26 19.96 2.44 29.62
CA SER A 26 20.75 3.67 29.49
C SER A 26 20.52 4.34 28.13
N GLU A 27 20.86 5.62 28.04
CA GLU A 27 20.81 6.33 26.78
C GLU A 27 21.88 5.85 25.78
N SER A 28 23.08 5.54 26.26
CA SER A 28 24.15 5.00 25.44
C SER A 28 23.78 3.68 24.78
N ASP A 29 23.16 2.75 25.51
CA ASP A 29 22.76 1.45 24.96
C ASP A 29 21.65 1.60 23.92
N PHE A 30 20.72 2.52 24.17
CA PHE A 30 19.67 2.82 23.19
C PHE A 30 20.25 3.42 21.92
N LYS A 31 21.14 4.42 22.05
CA LYS A 31 21.75 5.12 20.92
C LYS A 31 22.62 4.21 20.08
N LEU A 32 23.37 3.31 20.70
CA LEU A 32 24.17 2.30 20.02
C LEU A 32 23.32 1.49 19.01
N ILE A 33 22.11 1.08 19.41
CA ILE A 33 21.21 0.31 18.56
C ILE A 33 20.43 1.21 17.60
N SER A 34 19.86 2.32 18.08
CA SER A 34 18.98 3.18 17.28
C SER A 34 19.72 3.85 16.13
N ASP A 35 20.95 4.29 16.37
CA ASP A 35 21.72 5.04 15.37
C ASP A 35 22.26 4.09 14.28
N MET A 36 22.69 2.89 14.66
CA MET A 36 23.00 1.83 13.70
C MET A 36 21.81 1.51 12.82
N TYR A 37 20.64 1.33 13.42
CA TYR A 37 19.42 1.02 12.68
C TYR A 37 19.00 2.16 11.74
N ALA A 38 19.08 3.41 12.19
CA ALA A 38 18.80 4.58 11.36
C ALA A 38 19.71 4.62 10.12
N ARG A 39 20.99 4.28 10.28
CA ARG A 39 21.93 4.17 9.15
C ARG A 39 21.50 3.09 8.16
N VAL A 40 21.22 1.87 8.64
CA VAL A 40 20.79 0.75 7.78
C VAL A 40 19.51 1.09 7.02
N MET A 41 18.53 1.72 7.66
CA MET A 41 17.30 2.14 6.96
C MET A 41 17.56 3.24 5.92
N GLY A 42 18.57 4.09 6.15
CA GLY A 42 19.04 5.04 5.15
C GLY A 42 19.64 4.36 3.91
N GLU A 43 20.39 3.29 4.11
CA GLU A 43 20.95 2.47 3.03
C GLU A 43 19.85 1.75 2.24
N ASP A 44 18.90 1.09 2.94
CA ASP A 44 17.75 0.42 2.33
C ASP A 44 16.89 1.38 1.50
N LYS A 45 16.71 2.63 1.95
CA LYS A 45 15.98 3.65 1.18
C LYS A 45 16.61 3.86 -0.20
N VAL A 46 17.94 3.90 -0.29
CA VAL A 46 18.65 4.07 -1.57
C VAL A 46 18.42 2.86 -2.47
N LEU A 47 18.45 1.65 -1.91
CA LEU A 47 18.17 0.42 -2.65
C LEU A 47 16.75 0.42 -3.23
N CYS A 48 15.73 0.73 -2.42
CA CYS A 48 14.34 0.79 -2.88
C CYS A 48 14.12 1.86 -3.97
N VAL A 49 14.71 3.05 -3.81
CA VAL A 49 14.59 4.12 -4.81
C VAL A 49 15.22 3.72 -6.15
N ASN A 50 16.39 3.07 -6.12
CA ASN A 50 17.03 2.62 -7.35
C ASN A 50 16.30 1.43 -7.99
N ALA A 51 15.72 0.52 -7.19
CA ALA A 51 14.85 -0.54 -7.69
C ALA A 51 13.62 0.05 -8.40
N GLN A 52 12.95 1.03 -7.79
CA GLN A 52 11.80 1.72 -8.39
C GLN A 52 12.17 2.39 -9.73
N ARG A 53 13.30 3.10 -9.80
CA ARG A 53 13.80 3.68 -11.07
C ARG A 53 14.04 2.63 -12.16
N ASN A 54 14.48 1.43 -11.78
CA ASN A 54 14.66 0.34 -12.75
C ASN A 54 13.32 -0.23 -13.23
N LEU A 55 12.31 -0.30 -12.36
CA LEU A 55 10.94 -0.68 -12.75
C LEU A 55 10.33 0.34 -13.70
N GLU A 56 10.50 1.64 -13.42
CA GLU A 56 10.00 2.74 -14.27
C GLU A 56 10.61 2.76 -15.68
N ARG A 57 11.79 2.17 -15.87
CA ARG A 57 12.40 2.00 -17.20
C ARG A 57 11.68 0.95 -18.06
N GLY A 58 10.82 0.12 -17.48
CA GLY A 58 10.02 -0.88 -18.21
C GLY A 58 10.81 -2.07 -18.77
N VAL A 59 12.11 -2.17 -18.51
CA VAL A 59 12.94 -3.31 -18.98
C VAL A 59 12.70 -4.56 -18.13
N PHE A 60 12.47 -4.39 -16.83
CA PHE A 60 12.13 -5.49 -15.93
C PHE A 60 10.61 -5.62 -15.82
N THR A 61 10.06 -6.76 -16.26
CA THR A 61 8.63 -7.05 -16.20
C THR A 61 8.30 -8.11 -15.15
N SER A 62 9.07 -9.20 -15.12
CA SER A 62 8.97 -10.24 -14.10
C SER A 62 10.32 -10.95 -13.93
N GLY A 63 10.50 -11.59 -12.77
CA GLY A 63 11.70 -12.35 -12.44
C GLY A 63 11.39 -13.41 -11.40
N GLN A 64 12.12 -14.53 -11.44
CA GLN A 64 11.99 -15.56 -10.43
C GLN A 64 12.75 -15.16 -9.16
N LEU A 65 12.05 -15.21 -8.03
CA LEU A 65 12.66 -15.05 -6.72
C LEU A 65 13.25 -16.39 -6.25
N HIS A 66 14.33 -16.31 -5.48
CA HIS A 66 15.02 -17.47 -4.97
C HIS A 66 14.16 -18.20 -3.91
N PRO A 67 13.77 -19.47 -4.14
CA PRO A 67 12.77 -20.16 -3.33
C PRO A 67 13.19 -20.40 -1.87
N LYS A 68 14.49 -20.42 -1.58
CA LYS A 68 15.03 -20.55 -0.21
C LYS A 68 15.17 -19.21 0.54
N PHE A 69 15.65 -18.17 -0.12
CA PHE A 69 16.11 -16.93 0.52
C PHE A 69 15.09 -15.79 0.40
N GLU A 70 14.14 -15.89 -0.52
CA GLU A 70 13.13 -14.85 -0.79
C GLU A 70 11.71 -15.35 -0.52
N LYS A 71 11.56 -16.28 0.43
CA LYS A 71 10.25 -16.81 0.85
C LYS A 71 9.31 -15.73 1.36
N ALA A 72 9.82 -14.76 2.11
CA ALA A 72 9.01 -13.67 2.66
C ALA A 72 8.48 -12.74 1.56
N PRO A 73 9.30 -12.23 0.61
CA PRO A 73 8.80 -11.53 -0.57
C PRO A 73 7.77 -12.33 -1.37
N LEU A 74 8.02 -13.62 -1.62
CA LEU A 74 7.06 -14.50 -2.33
C LEU A 74 5.72 -14.60 -1.61
N PHE A 75 5.73 -14.83 -0.29
CA PHE A 75 4.53 -14.87 0.52
C PHE A 75 3.77 -13.54 0.50
N PHE A 76 4.49 -12.42 0.63
CA PHE A 76 3.89 -11.09 0.60
C PHE A 76 3.24 -10.80 -0.77
N GLN A 77 3.94 -11.09 -1.87
CA GLN A 77 3.40 -10.91 -3.23
C GLN A 77 2.15 -11.77 -3.47
N SER A 78 2.15 -13.03 -3.02
CA SER A 78 0.96 -13.90 -3.07
C SER A 78 -0.19 -13.30 -2.26
N THR A 79 0.06 -12.89 -1.03
CA THR A 79 -0.98 -12.32 -0.15
C THR A 79 -1.59 -11.06 -0.78
N VAL A 80 -0.77 -10.16 -1.33
CA VAL A 80 -1.24 -8.94 -2.00
C VAL A 80 -2.13 -9.30 -3.20
N ARG A 81 -1.73 -10.29 -4.02
CA ARG A 81 -2.55 -10.76 -5.15
C ARG A 81 -3.90 -11.29 -4.68
N ASP A 82 -3.91 -12.08 -3.62
CA ASP A 82 -5.14 -12.67 -3.08
C ASP A 82 -6.09 -11.59 -2.57
N VAL A 83 -5.60 -10.62 -1.78
CA VAL A 83 -6.40 -9.51 -1.25
C VAL A 83 -6.99 -8.64 -2.36
N ILE A 84 -6.19 -8.32 -3.38
CA ILE A 84 -6.67 -7.53 -4.54
C ILE A 84 -7.75 -8.29 -5.30
N THR A 85 -7.52 -9.58 -5.57
CA THR A 85 -8.47 -10.42 -6.31
C THR A 85 -9.78 -10.60 -5.53
N GLU A 86 -9.70 -10.79 -4.21
CA GLU A 86 -10.88 -10.87 -3.34
C GLU A 86 -11.65 -9.54 -3.31
N HIS A 87 -10.95 -8.40 -3.26
CA HIS A 87 -11.60 -7.10 -3.34
C HIS A 87 -12.32 -6.90 -4.68
N PHE A 88 -11.65 -7.24 -5.77
CA PHE A 88 -12.22 -7.18 -7.12
C PHE A 88 -13.51 -8.00 -7.24
N GLU A 89 -13.52 -9.25 -6.77
CA GLU A 89 -14.74 -10.07 -6.81
C GLU A 89 -15.86 -9.49 -5.94
N ARG A 90 -15.54 -8.82 -4.83
CA ARG A 90 -16.54 -8.11 -4.01
C ARG A 90 -17.17 -6.93 -4.76
N GLU A 91 -16.36 -6.11 -5.43
CA GLU A 91 -16.85 -4.97 -6.22
C GLU A 91 -17.69 -5.44 -7.41
N LYS A 92 -17.23 -6.48 -8.11
CA LYS A 92 -17.95 -7.10 -9.21
C LYS A 92 -19.31 -7.65 -8.77
N ASN A 93 -19.37 -8.37 -7.64
CA ASN A 93 -20.62 -8.88 -7.08
C ASN A 93 -21.55 -7.75 -6.60
N ALA A 94 -20.98 -6.64 -6.13
CA ALA A 94 -21.74 -5.46 -5.74
C ALA A 94 -22.21 -4.61 -6.93
N GLY A 95 -21.64 -4.81 -8.12
CA GLY A 95 -21.88 -4.00 -9.31
C GLY A 95 -21.37 -2.56 -9.20
N LYS A 96 -20.49 -2.28 -8.22
CA LYS A 96 -19.95 -0.95 -7.95
C LYS A 96 -18.64 -1.04 -7.16
N GLU A 97 -17.86 0.03 -7.24
CA GLU A 97 -16.63 0.18 -6.46
C GLU A 97 -16.92 0.25 -4.95
N ILE A 98 -16.01 -0.32 -4.15
CA ILE A 98 -16.10 -0.36 -2.68
C ILE A 98 -14.96 0.46 -2.12
N TRP A 99 -15.27 1.67 -1.66
CA TRP A 99 -14.29 2.60 -1.07
C TRP A 99 -14.29 2.52 0.46
N PRO A 100 -13.33 1.81 1.12
CA PRO A 100 -13.39 1.59 2.56
C PRO A 100 -13.20 2.88 3.37
N ALA A 101 -12.49 3.85 2.80
CA ALA A 101 -12.24 5.15 3.42
C ALA A 101 -13.32 6.20 3.12
N LYS A 102 -14.33 5.88 2.28
CA LYS A 102 -15.40 6.83 1.94
C LYS A 102 -16.21 7.14 3.19
N HIS A 103 -16.32 8.43 3.50
CA HIS A 103 -17.11 8.89 4.63
C HIS A 103 -18.58 8.54 4.38
N ARG A 104 -19.18 7.78 5.31
CA ARG A 104 -20.62 7.53 5.30
C ARG A 104 -21.32 8.63 6.07
N LEU A 105 -22.13 9.42 5.38
CA LEU A 105 -23.01 10.37 6.04
C LEU A 105 -23.95 9.57 6.96
N THR A 106 -24.16 10.06 8.18
CA THR A 106 -25.08 9.45 9.16
C THR A 106 -26.37 10.25 9.33
N THR A 107 -26.56 11.28 8.50
CA THR A 107 -27.66 12.24 8.59
C THR A 107 -28.75 11.93 7.57
N LYS A 108 -29.87 12.68 7.64
CA LYS A 108 -31.01 12.57 6.72
C LYS A 108 -30.68 12.87 5.25
N ASP A 109 -29.47 13.35 4.94
CA ASP A 109 -29.05 13.70 3.58
C ASP A 109 -28.34 12.55 2.85
N VAL A 110 -28.22 11.36 3.45
CA VAL A 110 -27.67 10.15 2.80
C VAL A 110 -28.38 9.88 1.47
N ASP A 111 -29.72 9.89 1.47
CA ASP A 111 -30.52 9.59 0.28
C ASP A 111 -30.30 10.59 -0.87
N LYS A 112 -29.93 11.84 -0.55
CA LYS A 112 -29.59 12.84 -1.58
C LYS A 112 -28.19 12.60 -2.11
N SER A 113 -27.22 12.36 -1.22
CA SER A 113 -25.84 12.05 -1.60
C SER A 113 -25.76 10.78 -2.46
N ASP A 114 -26.50 9.72 -2.12
CA ASP A 114 -26.50 8.48 -2.90
C ASP A 114 -27.08 8.71 -4.31
N LYS A 115 -28.10 9.55 -4.45
CA LYS A 115 -28.63 9.95 -5.77
C LYS A 115 -27.63 10.75 -6.59
N ASP A 116 -26.91 11.68 -5.97
CA ASP A 116 -25.87 12.46 -6.66
C ASP A 116 -24.74 11.56 -7.15
N GLU A 117 -24.36 10.54 -6.37
CA GLU A 117 -23.38 9.53 -6.73
C GLU A 117 -23.87 8.63 -7.89
N ASP A 118 -25.13 8.20 -7.86
CA ASP A 118 -25.73 7.44 -8.96
C ASP A 118 -25.76 8.26 -10.27
N ILE A 119 -26.06 9.56 -10.19
CA ILE A 119 -26.00 10.48 -11.32
C ILE A 119 -24.56 10.59 -11.83
N CYS A 120 -23.58 10.81 -10.95
CA CYS A 120 -22.16 10.88 -11.30
C CYS A 120 -21.65 9.60 -11.97
N ALA A 121 -22.05 8.42 -11.47
CA ALA A 121 -21.70 7.13 -12.03
C ALA A 121 -22.35 6.89 -13.42
N ALA A 122 -23.54 7.46 -13.65
CA ALA A 122 -24.24 7.35 -14.93
C ALA A 122 -23.66 8.27 -16.02
N LEU A 123 -23.09 9.42 -15.63
CA LEU A 123 -22.38 10.32 -16.54
C LEU A 123 -21.01 9.71 -16.87
N ALA A 124 -20.62 9.76 -18.15
CA ALA A 124 -19.46 9.03 -18.71
C ALA A 124 -18.08 9.28 -18.06
N CYS A 125 -17.97 10.08 -16.99
CA CYS A 125 -16.80 10.09 -16.10
C CYS A 125 -16.55 8.74 -15.39
N GLY A 126 -17.53 7.82 -15.37
CA GLY A 126 -17.41 6.49 -14.74
C GLY A 126 -17.47 5.27 -15.69
N LYS A 127 -17.48 5.45 -17.02
CA LYS A 127 -17.56 4.33 -17.97
C LYS A 127 -16.56 4.45 -19.12
N THR A 128 -15.35 3.94 -18.93
CA THR A 128 -14.72 3.13 -19.99
C THR A 128 -15.19 1.70 -19.80
N ALA A 129 -16.31 1.37 -20.45
CA ALA A 129 -16.82 0.01 -20.55
C ALA A 129 -15.97 -0.81 -21.55
N GLU A 130 -14.68 -0.96 -21.26
CA GLU A 130 -13.80 -1.96 -21.86
C GLU A 130 -13.05 -2.67 -20.74
N GLY A 131 -13.77 -3.41 -19.91
CA GLY A 131 -13.20 -4.16 -18.79
C GLY A 131 -12.63 -3.26 -17.68
N LEU A 132 -12.61 -3.79 -16.46
CA LEU A 132 -11.77 -3.21 -15.41
C LEU A 132 -10.31 -3.49 -15.80
N VAL A 133 -9.74 -2.62 -16.63
CA VAL A 133 -8.32 -2.66 -16.99
C VAL A 133 -7.57 -1.85 -15.95
N TRP A 134 -6.98 -2.57 -15.00
CA TRP A 134 -5.89 -2.09 -14.14
C TRP A 134 -4.56 -2.58 -14.69
#